data_AF-A0A4Q9FDC5-F1
#
_entry.id   AF-A0A4Q9FDC5-F1
#
_cell.length_a   1.000
_cell.length_b   1.000
_cell.length_c   1.000
_cell.angle_alpha   90.00
_cell.angle_beta   90.00
_cell.angle_gamma   90.00
#
_symmetry.space_group_name_H-M   'P 1'
#
loop_
_entity.id
_entity.type
_entity.pdbx_description
1 polymer ?
#
loop_
_entity_poly.entity_id
_entity_poly.type
_entity_poly.pdbx_seq_one_letter_code
_entity_poly.pdbx_strand_id
1 'polypeptide(L)'
;MKTYTPIPYLLFALIIFFSCSSGENMADDDMLDDDTEETEKPDDTQNPQGLDSNKSPSENFDLSTWNLSIPEDEGDGTSLNITVAQLNNKYQNSKYFYTADDGGMVFKCPVDGFKTSTNTNYTRVEFREMLRGTNTSIKAQGVTKNNWVFGTAPAADKNAAFGYDGEMNATVAVNHVTTSGNSNQVGRVIIGQIHANDDEPIRLYYRKLPNNEKGSIYFAHEPTPGNGDEQWYEMIGSRSSSASNPEDGIALNEKFSYRIRTVGDVLTVIIFREGKDNVVKTVNMASSGFNVGGQYMYFKAGVYNQNNSGNGDDYVQATFYALDKSHTTN
;
A
#
# COMPACT_ATOMS: atom_id res chain seq x y z
N MET A 1 -28.05 60.62 9.24
CA MET A 1 -28.70 61.28 10.40
C MET A 1 -30.17 60.85 10.45
N LYS A 2 -30.50 59.87 11.30
CA LYS A 2 -31.79 59.62 11.97
C LYS A 2 -31.51 58.48 12.96
N THR A 3 -32.02 58.64 14.17
CA THR A 3 -31.51 58.09 15.44
C THR A 3 -32.54 57.20 16.15
N TYR A 4 -32.05 56.40 17.11
CA TYR A 4 -32.71 55.78 18.30
C TYR A 4 -33.24 54.32 18.24
N THR A 5 -32.37 53.41 18.73
CA THR A 5 -32.46 52.41 19.86
C THR A 5 -33.72 52.36 20.80
N PRO A 6 -33.90 51.37 21.73
CA PRO A 6 -33.73 49.88 21.72
C PRO A 6 -34.71 49.03 22.65
N ILE A 7 -34.45 47.69 22.79
CA ILE A 7 -34.79 46.65 23.85
C ILE A 7 -36.29 46.24 24.12
N PRO A 8 -36.66 45.13 24.86
CA PRO A 8 -35.94 43.92 25.33
C PRO A 8 -36.67 42.53 25.23
N TYR A 9 -35.91 41.49 25.64
CA TYR A 9 -36.23 40.07 25.89
C TYR A 9 -37.48 39.75 26.74
N LEU A 10 -38.08 38.57 26.51
CA LEU A 10 -38.73 37.80 27.58
C LEU A 10 -38.61 36.27 27.39
N LEU A 11 -38.12 35.63 28.44
CA LEU A 11 -37.95 34.22 28.69
C LEU A 11 -39.27 33.62 29.20
N PHE A 12 -39.69 32.45 28.73
CA PHE A 12 -40.67 31.61 29.44
C PHE A 12 -40.26 30.14 29.39
N ALA A 13 -40.02 29.59 30.58
CA ALA A 13 -39.90 28.17 30.82
C ALA A 13 -41.30 27.59 31.10
N LEU A 14 -41.58 26.38 30.62
CA LEU A 14 -42.66 25.55 31.13
C LEU A 14 -42.21 24.08 31.16
N ILE A 15 -42.13 23.54 32.37
CA ILE A 15 -41.97 22.12 32.68
C ILE A 15 -43.37 21.56 32.94
N ILE A 16 -43.78 20.49 32.25
CA ILE A 16 -44.85 19.59 32.72
C ILE A 16 -44.43 18.13 32.47
N PHE A 17 -44.63 17.30 33.50
CA PHE A 17 -44.28 15.90 33.63
C PHE A 17 -45.25 14.92 32.93
N PHE A 18 -44.66 13.81 32.51
CA PHE A 18 -45.14 12.44 32.20
C PHE A 18 -46.62 12.04 32.44
N SER A 19 -47.15 11.28 31.47
CA SER A 19 -47.95 10.07 31.73
C SER A 19 -47.76 9.06 30.59
N CYS A 20 -47.54 7.79 30.95
CA CYS A 20 -47.35 6.64 30.05
C CYS A 20 -48.68 5.87 29.90
N SER A 21 -49.03 5.44 28.68
CA SER A 21 -50.04 4.41 28.43
C SER A 21 -49.82 3.75 27.06
N SER A 22 -49.99 2.43 27.05
CA SER A 22 -49.66 1.42 26.05
C SER A 22 -50.64 1.32 24.87
N GLY A 23 -50.16 0.91 23.69
CA GLY A 23 -51.00 0.36 22.62
C GLY A 23 -50.35 0.31 21.23
N GLU A 24 -50.10 -0.92 20.78
CA GLU A 24 -49.52 -1.49 19.54
C GLU A 24 -49.66 -0.80 18.16
N ASN A 25 -48.58 -1.00 17.36
CA ASN A 25 -48.45 -1.19 15.90
C ASN A 25 -48.89 -0.09 14.93
N MET A 26 -47.92 0.54 14.24
CA MET A 26 -47.80 0.55 12.76
C MET A 26 -46.32 0.76 12.36
N ALA A 27 -45.87 -0.04 11.39
CA ALA A 27 -44.59 0.12 10.72
C ALA A 27 -44.67 1.25 9.67
N ASP A 28 -43.65 2.10 9.60
CA ASP A 28 -42.88 2.37 8.38
C ASP A 28 -41.71 3.33 8.70
N ASP A 29 -40.52 2.84 8.38
CA ASP A 29 -39.38 3.50 7.72
C ASP A 29 -39.25 5.03 7.85
N ASP A 30 -38.22 5.49 8.56
CA ASP A 30 -37.23 6.37 7.92
C ASP A 30 -35.89 6.30 8.66
N MET A 31 -34.85 6.09 7.87
CA MET A 31 -33.46 6.04 8.28
C MET A 31 -32.96 7.44 8.64
N LEU A 32 -31.97 7.49 9.53
CA LEU A 32 -30.78 8.36 9.48
C LEU A 32 -30.04 8.14 10.81
N ASP A 33 -29.20 7.11 10.86
CA ASP A 33 -28.11 7.07 11.84
C ASP A 33 -26.85 7.57 11.13
N ASP A 34 -26.38 8.72 11.63
CA ASP A 34 -25.12 9.37 11.35
C ASP A 34 -24.02 8.53 12.02
N ASP A 35 -23.51 7.53 11.30
CA ASP A 35 -22.28 6.85 11.68
C ASP A 35 -21.11 7.79 11.37
N THR A 36 -20.81 8.65 12.33
CA THR A 36 -19.50 9.29 12.44
C THR A 36 -18.44 8.19 12.55
N GLU A 37 -17.73 7.89 11.46
CA GLU A 37 -16.51 7.09 11.50
C GLU A 37 -15.48 7.81 12.39
N GLU A 38 -15.38 7.37 13.64
CA GLU A 38 -14.27 7.69 14.53
C GLU A 38 -12.97 7.28 13.83
N THR A 39 -12.08 8.25 13.67
CA THR A 39 -10.70 8.05 13.25
C THR A 39 -9.96 7.25 14.32
N GLU A 40 -10.07 5.93 14.29
CA GLU A 40 -9.18 5.08 15.06
C GLU A 40 -7.75 5.24 14.51
N LYS A 41 -6.96 6.02 15.25
CA LYS A 41 -5.50 5.96 15.17
C LYS A 41 -5.12 4.50 15.45
N PRO A 42 -4.40 3.82 14.55
CA PRO A 42 -3.98 2.45 14.83
C PRO A 42 -3.19 2.43 16.13
N ASP A 43 -3.62 1.53 17.01
CA ASP A 43 -2.93 1.16 18.22
C ASP A 43 -1.49 0.75 17.86
N ASP A 44 -0.52 1.54 18.30
CA ASP A 44 0.92 1.40 18.07
C ASP A 44 1.53 0.23 18.86
N THR A 45 0.74 -0.82 19.12
CA THR A 45 1.11 -1.91 20.05
C THR A 45 1.00 -3.32 19.48
N GLN A 46 0.90 -3.50 18.16
CA GLN A 46 1.07 -4.81 17.54
C GLN A 46 2.50 -5.02 17.01
N ASN A 47 3.50 -4.88 17.89
CA ASN A 47 4.64 -5.83 17.89
C ASN A 47 5.30 -5.94 19.29
N PRO A 48 4.78 -6.79 20.20
CA PRO A 48 5.43 -7.05 21.50
C PRO A 48 6.66 -7.96 21.40
N GLN A 49 7.10 -8.36 20.20
CA GLN A 49 8.37 -9.07 20.01
C GLN A 49 9.25 -8.30 19.03
N GLY A 50 10.16 -7.49 19.57
CA GLY A 50 11.19 -6.82 18.77
C GLY A 50 11.86 -7.81 17.80
N LEU A 51 12.14 -7.34 16.58
CA LEU A 51 12.78 -8.14 15.54
C LEU A 51 14.15 -8.62 16.03
N ASP A 52 14.50 -9.87 15.75
CA ASP A 52 15.76 -10.48 16.18
C ASP A 52 16.76 -10.45 15.01
N SER A 53 17.88 -9.75 15.18
CA SER A 53 18.91 -9.63 14.14
C SER A 53 19.66 -10.94 13.85
N ASN A 54 19.52 -11.96 14.70
CA ASN A 54 20.08 -13.30 14.44
C ASN A 54 19.14 -14.22 13.65
N LYS A 55 17.90 -13.79 13.40
CA LYS A 55 16.89 -14.55 12.66
C LYS A 55 16.84 -14.14 11.20
N SER A 56 16.54 -15.11 10.33
CA SER A 56 16.26 -14.81 8.91
C SER A 56 14.97 -13.99 8.77
N PRO A 57 14.74 -13.33 7.62
CA PRO A 57 13.50 -12.58 7.40
C PRO A 57 12.24 -13.42 7.61
N SER A 58 12.20 -14.67 7.15
CA SER A 58 11.03 -15.56 7.35
C SER A 58 10.81 -16.02 8.79
N GLU A 59 11.79 -15.80 9.69
CA GLU A 59 11.65 -16.11 11.11
C GLU A 59 11.21 -14.88 11.94
N ASN A 60 11.34 -13.67 11.36
CA ASN A 60 10.86 -12.41 11.94
C ASN A 60 9.51 -11.95 11.34
N PHE A 61 9.18 -12.39 10.13
CA PHE A 61 7.97 -12.00 9.38
C PHE A 61 7.22 -13.24 8.89
N ASP A 62 5.89 -13.17 8.84
CA ASP A 62 5.10 -14.19 8.14
C ASP A 62 5.26 -14.03 6.62
N LEU A 63 6.13 -14.86 6.05
CA LEU A 63 6.40 -14.90 4.62
C LEU A 63 5.70 -16.08 3.91
N SER A 64 4.77 -16.77 4.59
CA SER A 64 4.14 -18.01 4.11
C SER A 64 3.28 -17.85 2.85
N THR A 65 2.91 -16.62 2.51
CA THR A 65 2.10 -16.27 1.34
C THR A 65 2.79 -15.21 0.48
N TRP A 66 4.12 -15.27 0.38
CA TRP A 66 4.92 -14.40 -0.47
C TRP A 66 5.95 -15.22 -1.26
N ASN A 67 6.17 -14.89 -2.53
CA ASN A 67 7.41 -15.22 -3.24
C ASN A 67 8.23 -13.93 -3.44
N LEU A 68 9.52 -14.07 -3.75
CA LEU A 68 10.45 -12.95 -3.91
C LEU A 68 11.13 -13.00 -5.28
N SER A 69 11.12 -11.89 -5.99
CA SER A 69 11.95 -11.70 -7.19
C SER A 69 13.23 -10.94 -6.82
N ILE A 70 14.39 -11.37 -7.31
CA ILE A 70 15.68 -10.69 -7.17
C ILE A 70 16.35 -10.54 -8.54
N PRO A 71 17.20 -9.51 -8.78
CA PRO A 71 17.68 -9.17 -10.12
C PRO A 71 18.89 -10.02 -10.56
N GLU A 72 18.91 -11.31 -10.24
CA GLU A 72 19.83 -12.33 -10.77
C GLU A 72 19.17 -13.10 -11.91
N ASP A 73 19.94 -13.78 -12.75
CA ASP A 73 19.38 -14.58 -13.86
C ASP A 73 18.75 -15.89 -13.34
N GLU A 74 17.51 -16.17 -13.71
CA GLU A 74 16.87 -17.48 -13.52
C GLU A 74 17.44 -18.53 -14.50
N GLY A 75 18.10 -18.09 -15.58
CA GLY A 75 18.62 -18.93 -16.66
C GLY A 75 17.76 -18.91 -17.92
N ASP A 76 16.68 -18.12 -17.93
CA ASP A 76 15.81 -17.88 -19.08
C ASP A 76 15.83 -16.41 -19.55
N GLY A 77 16.75 -15.60 -19.00
CA GLY A 77 16.84 -14.18 -19.29
C GLY A 77 15.91 -13.31 -18.44
N THR A 78 15.19 -13.90 -17.47
CA THR A 78 14.39 -13.19 -16.48
C THR A 78 15.01 -13.24 -15.08
N SER A 79 14.48 -12.40 -14.18
CA SER A 79 14.93 -12.31 -12.79
C SER A 79 14.60 -13.58 -12.01
N LEU A 80 15.54 -14.04 -11.18
CA LEU A 80 15.39 -15.19 -10.28
C LEU A 80 14.20 -15.00 -9.33
N ASN A 81 13.31 -16.00 -9.31
CA ASN A 81 12.15 -16.05 -8.44
C ASN A 81 12.35 -17.08 -7.33
N ILE A 82 12.51 -16.59 -6.10
CA ILE A 82 12.54 -17.41 -4.89
C ILE A 82 11.11 -17.78 -4.53
N THR A 83 10.79 -19.07 -4.66
CA THR A 83 9.46 -19.62 -4.35
C THR A 83 9.10 -19.44 -2.87
N VAL A 84 7.80 -19.55 -2.56
CA VAL A 84 7.30 -19.51 -1.18
C VAL A 84 8.03 -20.51 -0.27
N ALA A 85 8.25 -21.73 -0.76
CA ALA A 85 8.95 -22.77 0.01
C ALA A 85 10.42 -22.43 0.24
N GLN A 86 11.12 -21.91 -0.77
CA GLN A 86 12.52 -21.49 -0.61
C GLN A 86 12.62 -20.30 0.34
N LEU A 87 11.75 -19.30 0.20
CA LEU A 87 11.75 -18.09 1.03
C LEU A 87 11.60 -18.45 2.52
N ASN A 88 10.65 -19.33 2.84
CA ASN A 88 10.39 -19.78 4.21
C ASN A 88 11.40 -20.82 4.73
N ASN A 89 12.32 -21.29 3.89
CA ASN A 89 13.47 -22.08 4.32
C ASN A 89 14.66 -21.19 4.71
N LYS A 90 14.38 -20.13 5.47
CA LYS A 90 15.36 -19.16 5.98
C LYS A 90 16.20 -18.48 4.89
N TYR A 91 15.62 -18.25 3.73
CA TYR A 91 16.33 -17.65 2.61
C TYR A 91 16.90 -16.28 2.96
N GLN A 92 18.16 -16.07 2.62
CA GLN A 92 18.83 -14.77 2.66
C GLN A 92 19.80 -14.67 1.49
N ASN A 93 19.99 -13.45 1.01
CA ASN A 93 20.99 -13.04 0.04
C ASN A 93 21.59 -11.72 0.51
N SER A 94 22.87 -11.74 0.89
CA SER A 94 23.57 -10.56 1.46
C SER A 94 23.66 -9.37 0.51
N LYS A 95 23.40 -9.55 -0.80
CA LYS A 95 23.39 -8.47 -1.78
C LYS A 95 22.02 -7.80 -1.90
N TYR A 96 20.93 -8.57 -1.74
CA TYR A 96 19.59 -8.11 -2.12
C TYR A 96 18.55 -8.19 -1.00
N PHE A 97 18.57 -9.24 -0.18
CA PHE A 97 17.50 -9.54 0.76
C PHE A 97 18.02 -10.23 2.02
N TYR A 98 18.04 -9.53 3.16
CA TYR A 98 18.66 -10.01 4.40
C TYR A 98 18.10 -9.31 5.64
N THR A 99 18.39 -9.86 6.81
CA THR A 99 18.08 -9.21 8.10
C THR A 99 19.18 -8.21 8.48
N ALA A 100 18.81 -6.97 8.82
CA ALA A 100 19.73 -5.94 9.32
C ALA A 100 20.12 -6.15 10.80
N ASP A 101 21.11 -5.39 11.27
CA ASP A 101 21.61 -5.44 12.67
C ASP A 101 20.54 -5.13 13.72
N ASP A 102 19.46 -4.44 13.33
CA ASP A 102 18.30 -4.13 14.17
C ASP A 102 17.09 -5.07 13.93
N GLY A 103 17.30 -6.16 13.19
CA GLY A 103 16.28 -7.16 12.88
C GLY A 103 15.36 -6.82 11.68
N GLY A 104 15.48 -5.62 11.11
CA GLY A 104 14.69 -5.21 9.95
C GLY A 104 14.95 -6.05 8.71
N MET A 105 13.91 -6.29 7.90
CA MET A 105 13.99 -7.01 6.63
C MET A 105 14.39 -6.07 5.50
N VAL A 106 15.61 -6.19 5.01
CA VAL A 106 16.21 -5.32 3.99
C VAL A 106 15.88 -5.80 2.60
N PHE A 107 15.51 -4.88 1.71
CA PHE A 107 15.45 -5.05 0.27
C PHE A 107 16.39 -4.04 -0.38
N LYS A 108 17.36 -4.51 -1.16
CA LYS A 108 18.35 -3.68 -1.85
C LYS A 108 18.38 -4.03 -3.33
N CYS A 109 18.11 -3.08 -4.21
CA CYS A 109 18.00 -3.32 -5.64
C CYS A 109 18.87 -2.34 -6.45
N PRO A 110 19.92 -2.82 -7.14
CA PRO A 110 20.71 -1.99 -8.06
C PRO A 110 19.91 -1.56 -9.30
N VAL A 111 20.42 -0.58 -10.05
CA VAL A 111 19.87 -0.18 -11.36
C VAL A 111 20.04 -1.30 -12.38
N ASP A 112 21.23 -1.90 -12.44
CA ASP A 112 21.52 -3.01 -13.36
C ASP A 112 21.16 -4.37 -12.76
N GLY A 113 20.65 -5.26 -13.62
CA GLY A 113 20.30 -6.62 -13.26
C GLY A 113 19.14 -7.15 -14.10
N PHE A 114 18.77 -8.41 -13.85
CA PHE A 114 17.72 -9.09 -14.61
C PHE A 114 16.34 -8.56 -14.25
N LYS A 115 15.43 -8.55 -15.24
CA LYS A 115 14.07 -8.02 -15.11
C LYS A 115 13.07 -9.17 -15.08
N THR A 116 11.91 -8.97 -14.47
CA THR A 116 10.89 -10.03 -14.32
C THR A 116 10.28 -10.49 -15.65
N SER A 117 10.35 -9.67 -16.69
CA SER A 117 9.90 -9.98 -18.04
C SER A 117 10.42 -8.93 -19.01
N THR A 118 10.17 -9.13 -20.29
CA THR A 118 10.41 -8.13 -21.35
C THR A 118 9.49 -6.90 -21.24
N ASN A 119 8.45 -6.94 -20.41
CA ASN A 119 7.46 -5.86 -20.29
C ASN A 119 7.88 -4.81 -19.24
N THR A 120 8.95 -5.05 -18.48
CA THR A 120 9.50 -4.05 -17.56
C THR A 120 10.94 -3.72 -17.92
N ASN A 121 11.28 -2.44 -17.78
CA ASN A 121 12.63 -1.94 -17.98
C ASN A 121 13.38 -1.69 -16.66
N TYR A 122 12.81 -2.12 -15.52
CA TYR A 122 13.23 -1.73 -14.17
C TYR A 122 13.48 -2.96 -13.30
N THR A 123 14.57 -2.95 -12.55
CA THR A 123 14.93 -4.02 -11.60
C THR A 123 14.07 -3.95 -10.34
N ARG A 124 13.91 -5.09 -9.67
CA ARG A 124 13.20 -5.15 -8.38
C ARG A 124 13.86 -6.13 -7.43
N VAL A 125 13.73 -5.86 -6.14
CA VAL A 125 13.79 -6.85 -5.07
C VAL A 125 12.48 -6.71 -4.31
N GLU A 126 11.52 -7.53 -4.69
CA GLU A 126 10.12 -7.26 -4.39
C GLU A 126 9.33 -8.56 -4.25
N PHE A 127 8.50 -8.60 -3.22
CA PHE A 127 7.57 -9.68 -3.01
C PHE A 127 6.37 -9.60 -3.96
N ARG A 128 5.82 -10.76 -4.29
CA ARG A 128 4.48 -10.89 -4.86
C ARG A 128 3.65 -11.81 -3.98
N GLU A 129 2.44 -11.39 -3.66
CA GLU A 129 1.56 -12.14 -2.77
C GLU A 129 1.14 -13.46 -3.41
N MET A 130 1.23 -14.56 -2.68
CA MET A 130 0.93 -15.92 -3.11
C MET A 130 -0.03 -16.57 -2.10
N LEU A 131 -1.34 -16.24 -2.12
CA LEU A 131 -2.29 -16.76 -1.14
C LEU A 131 -2.44 -18.30 -1.18
N ARG A 132 -1.98 -18.95 -2.27
CA ARG A 132 -1.87 -20.41 -2.35
C ARG A 132 -0.79 -21.00 -1.43
N GLY A 133 0.08 -20.17 -0.85
CA GLY A 133 1.28 -20.60 -0.13
C GLY A 133 2.13 -21.56 -0.96
N THR A 134 2.44 -22.72 -0.39
CA THR A 134 3.23 -23.78 -1.06
C THR A 134 2.40 -24.69 -1.97
N ASN A 135 1.08 -24.51 -2.06
CA ASN A 135 0.22 -25.36 -2.89
C ASN A 135 0.28 -24.97 -4.38
N THR A 136 1.21 -25.59 -5.12
CA THR A 136 1.44 -25.32 -6.54
C THR A 136 0.37 -25.89 -7.49
N SER A 137 -0.59 -26.66 -7.00
CA SER A 137 -1.73 -27.12 -7.81
C SER A 137 -2.72 -26.00 -8.15
N ILE A 138 -2.74 -24.94 -7.33
CA ILE A 138 -3.50 -23.72 -7.59
C ILE A 138 -2.68 -22.84 -8.54
N LYS A 139 -3.26 -22.41 -9.66
CA LYS A 139 -2.58 -21.54 -10.63
C LYS A 139 -2.18 -20.21 -9.99
N ALA A 140 -1.02 -19.67 -10.41
CA ALA A 140 -0.53 -18.40 -9.87
C ALA A 140 -1.39 -17.21 -10.36
N GLN A 141 -1.83 -17.26 -11.61
CA GLN A 141 -2.61 -16.21 -12.27
C GLN A 141 -4.09 -16.62 -12.40
N GLY A 142 -4.95 -15.60 -12.52
CA GLY A 142 -6.40 -15.75 -12.68
C GLY A 142 -7.15 -15.68 -11.36
N VAL A 143 -8.48 -15.56 -11.47
CA VAL A 143 -9.41 -15.63 -10.32
C VAL A 143 -9.40 -17.05 -9.76
N THR A 144 -8.54 -17.25 -8.76
CA THR A 144 -8.24 -18.55 -8.15
C THR A 144 -7.98 -18.36 -6.66
N LYS A 145 -7.83 -19.45 -5.90
CA LYS A 145 -7.45 -19.42 -4.48
C LYS A 145 -6.03 -18.90 -4.19
N ASN A 146 -5.34 -18.35 -5.19
CA ASN A 146 -4.06 -17.67 -5.00
C ASN A 146 -4.15 -16.14 -5.00
N ASN A 147 -5.26 -15.59 -5.50
CA ASN A 147 -5.45 -14.16 -5.72
C ASN A 147 -6.78 -13.74 -5.10
N TRP A 148 -6.95 -12.44 -4.89
CA TRP A 148 -8.19 -11.85 -4.38
C TRP A 148 -8.83 -10.96 -5.45
N VAL A 149 -10.04 -10.47 -5.18
CA VAL A 149 -10.79 -9.57 -6.08
C VAL A 149 -11.37 -8.40 -5.29
N PHE A 150 -11.86 -7.36 -5.93
CA PHE A 150 -12.54 -6.28 -5.21
C PHE A 150 -13.89 -6.75 -4.66
N GLY A 151 -14.37 -6.17 -3.55
CA GLY A 151 -15.65 -6.51 -2.93
C GLY A 151 -16.87 -6.29 -3.84
N THR A 152 -16.72 -5.43 -4.84
CA THR A 152 -17.67 -5.08 -5.90
C THR A 152 -17.57 -6.00 -7.13
N ALA A 153 -16.61 -6.93 -7.17
CA ALA A 153 -16.50 -7.91 -8.26
C ALA A 153 -17.71 -8.87 -8.30
N PRO A 154 -17.99 -9.52 -9.44
CA PRO A 154 -19.10 -10.46 -9.56
C PRO A 154 -19.03 -11.58 -8.52
N ALA A 155 -20.19 -12.05 -8.06
CA ALA A 155 -20.27 -13.09 -7.03
C ALA A 155 -19.53 -14.39 -7.42
N ALA A 156 -19.54 -14.75 -8.71
CA ALA A 156 -18.79 -15.90 -9.21
C ALA A 156 -17.28 -15.77 -8.95
N ASP A 157 -16.73 -14.56 -9.12
CA ASP A 157 -15.32 -14.30 -8.93
C ASP A 157 -14.96 -14.27 -7.44
N LYS A 158 -15.80 -13.63 -6.61
CA LYS A 158 -15.63 -13.68 -5.15
C LYS A 158 -15.62 -15.11 -4.60
N ASN A 159 -16.45 -16.00 -5.17
CA ASN A 159 -16.49 -17.40 -4.78
C ASN A 159 -15.24 -18.19 -5.25
N ALA A 160 -14.70 -17.85 -6.42
CA ALA A 160 -13.54 -18.52 -7.01
C ALA A 160 -12.19 -18.04 -6.42
N ALA A 161 -12.09 -16.76 -6.07
CA ALA A 161 -10.93 -16.13 -5.46
C ALA A 161 -10.64 -16.65 -4.03
N PHE A 162 -9.45 -16.38 -3.49
CA PHE A 162 -9.14 -16.67 -2.08
C PHE A 162 -10.04 -15.87 -1.14
N GLY A 163 -10.20 -14.59 -1.42
CA GLY A 163 -11.03 -13.64 -0.69
C GLY A 163 -11.33 -12.43 -1.57
N TYR A 164 -11.97 -11.43 -0.98
CA TYR A 164 -12.24 -10.15 -1.61
C TYR A 164 -11.83 -9.01 -0.68
N ASP A 165 -11.68 -7.83 -1.28
CA ASP A 165 -11.08 -6.68 -0.62
C ASP A 165 -9.67 -6.98 -0.09
N GLY A 166 -8.98 -5.96 0.38
CA GLY A 166 -7.58 -6.14 0.76
C GLY A 166 -7.08 -4.97 1.57
N GLU A 167 -6.30 -5.28 2.60
CA GLU A 167 -5.52 -4.29 3.33
C GLU A 167 -4.09 -4.79 3.45
N MET A 168 -3.12 -3.96 3.07
CA MET A 168 -1.70 -4.18 3.33
C MET A 168 -1.16 -3.02 4.15
N ASN A 169 -0.57 -3.36 5.31
CA ASN A 169 0.15 -2.41 6.15
C ASN A 169 1.63 -2.73 6.13
N ALA A 170 2.46 -1.68 6.15
CA ALA A 170 3.88 -1.84 6.35
C ALA A 170 4.47 -0.69 7.15
N THR A 171 5.48 -0.98 7.96
CA THR A 171 6.37 0.01 8.57
C THR A 171 7.72 -0.11 7.89
N VAL A 172 8.21 0.98 7.32
CA VAL A 172 9.39 1.00 6.45
C VAL A 172 10.27 2.20 6.76
N ALA A 173 11.58 2.05 6.54
CA ALA A 173 12.49 3.16 6.36
C ALA A 173 13.19 3.00 5.01
N VAL A 174 13.07 4.01 4.13
CA VAL A 174 13.86 4.05 2.89
C VAL A 174 15.27 4.46 3.25
N ASN A 175 16.25 3.59 3.03
CA ASN A 175 17.64 3.80 3.46
C ASN A 175 18.48 4.49 2.39
N HIS A 176 18.22 4.19 1.12
CA HIS A 176 18.95 4.75 -0.03
C HIS A 176 18.03 4.82 -1.25
N VAL A 177 18.24 5.84 -2.07
CA VAL A 177 17.66 5.91 -3.41
C VAL A 177 18.74 6.32 -4.41
N THR A 178 18.51 6.04 -5.68
CA THR A 178 19.46 6.39 -6.74
C THR A 178 19.75 7.89 -6.74
N THR A 179 21.01 8.25 -6.96
CA THR A 179 21.49 9.65 -7.04
C THR A 179 22.02 10.01 -8.44
N SER A 180 22.10 9.02 -9.33
CA SER A 180 22.47 9.14 -10.73
C SER A 180 21.27 8.91 -11.67
N GLY A 181 21.44 9.23 -12.96
CA GLY A 181 20.42 9.00 -13.99
C GLY A 181 19.61 10.23 -14.37
N ASN A 182 18.66 10.05 -15.30
CA ASN A 182 17.85 11.12 -15.84
C ASN A 182 17.00 11.79 -14.76
N SER A 183 16.77 13.10 -14.91
CA SER A 183 16.07 13.90 -13.91
C SER A 183 14.64 13.43 -13.63
N ASN A 184 13.97 12.78 -14.57
CA ASN A 184 12.64 12.20 -14.38
C ASN A 184 12.64 10.83 -13.66
N GLN A 185 13.82 10.21 -13.48
CA GLN A 185 13.97 8.87 -12.89
C GLN A 185 14.68 8.88 -11.54
N VAL A 186 15.69 9.75 -11.39
CA VAL A 186 16.55 9.80 -10.20
C VAL A 186 15.75 9.87 -8.90
N GLY A 187 16.16 9.05 -7.95
CA GLY A 187 15.64 9.03 -6.59
C GLY A 187 14.30 8.34 -6.40
N ARG A 188 13.68 7.77 -7.45
CA ARG A 188 12.35 7.12 -7.37
C ARG A 188 12.44 5.64 -7.02
N VAL A 189 11.61 5.21 -6.08
CA VAL A 189 11.41 3.80 -5.74
C VAL A 189 9.94 3.55 -5.44
N ILE A 190 9.38 2.47 -5.97
CA ILE A 190 8.07 1.97 -5.54
C ILE A 190 8.29 1.03 -4.34
N ILE A 191 7.47 1.20 -3.30
CA ILE A 191 7.59 0.45 -2.02
C ILE A 191 6.40 -0.47 -1.74
N GLY A 192 5.26 -0.24 -2.38
CA GLY A 192 4.06 -1.06 -2.24
C GLY A 192 3.13 -0.91 -3.44
N GLN A 193 2.43 -1.98 -3.81
CA GLN A 193 1.55 -2.01 -4.98
C GLN A 193 0.34 -2.92 -4.76
N ILE A 194 -0.73 -2.65 -5.50
CA ILE A 194 -1.69 -3.66 -5.94
C ILE A 194 -1.48 -3.82 -7.44
N HIS A 195 -1.39 -5.05 -7.91
CA HIS A 195 -1.30 -5.36 -9.33
C HIS A 195 -2.49 -6.24 -9.72
N ALA A 196 -3.10 -5.94 -10.87
CA ALA A 196 -4.19 -6.69 -11.46
C ALA A 196 -3.68 -7.71 -12.50
N ASN A 197 -4.48 -8.01 -13.52
CA ASN A 197 -4.08 -8.86 -14.63
C ASN A 197 -2.87 -8.27 -15.38
N ASP A 198 -3.04 -7.02 -15.84
CA ASP A 198 -2.11 -6.34 -16.75
C ASP A 198 -1.80 -4.89 -16.32
N ASP A 199 -2.58 -4.32 -15.40
CA ASP A 199 -2.49 -2.92 -14.95
C ASP A 199 -2.33 -2.84 -13.42
N GLU A 200 -1.99 -1.66 -12.89
CA GLU A 200 -1.78 -1.48 -11.46
C GLU A 200 -2.79 -0.52 -10.78
N PRO A 201 -3.77 -1.05 -10.01
CA PRO A 201 -4.68 -0.23 -9.21
C PRO A 201 -3.97 0.78 -8.30
N ILE A 202 -2.78 0.45 -7.79
CA ILE A 202 -1.92 1.42 -7.11
C ILE A 202 -0.44 1.04 -7.22
N ARG A 203 0.40 2.06 -7.43
CA ARG A 203 1.85 1.99 -7.17
C ARG A 203 2.26 3.13 -6.25
N LEU A 204 2.68 2.81 -5.02
CA LEU A 204 3.11 3.79 -4.00
C LEU A 204 4.61 4.05 -4.11
N TYR A 205 4.97 5.32 -4.31
CA TYR A 205 6.34 5.77 -4.52
C TYR A 205 6.87 6.53 -3.31
N TYR A 206 8.16 6.33 -3.04
CA TYR A 206 9.02 7.30 -2.37
C TYR A 206 9.94 7.94 -3.42
N ARG A 207 10.19 9.25 -3.29
CA ARG A 207 11.18 9.93 -4.12
C ARG A 207 11.98 10.95 -3.34
N LYS A 208 13.31 10.85 -3.35
CA LYS A 208 14.20 11.90 -2.84
C LYS A 208 15.16 12.36 -3.92
N LEU A 209 15.12 13.65 -4.25
CA LEU A 209 16.08 14.24 -5.20
C LEU A 209 17.47 14.38 -4.54
N PRO A 210 18.57 14.33 -5.31
CA PRO A 210 19.93 14.37 -4.75
C PRO A 210 20.20 15.57 -3.84
N ASN A 211 19.69 16.74 -4.19
CA ASN A 211 19.90 17.99 -3.44
C ASN A 211 18.85 18.25 -2.35
N ASN A 212 17.89 17.34 -2.15
CA ASN A 212 16.91 17.44 -1.09
C ASN A 212 17.37 16.64 0.13
N GLU A 213 17.03 17.11 1.32
CA GLU A 213 17.27 16.39 2.58
C GLU A 213 16.18 15.35 2.83
N LYS A 214 14.95 15.63 2.36
CA LYS A 214 13.76 14.81 2.55
C LYS A 214 13.17 14.36 1.22
N GLY A 215 12.48 13.22 1.26
CA GLY A 215 11.74 12.66 0.13
C GLY A 215 10.24 12.95 0.19
N SER A 216 9.62 12.84 -0.98
CA SER A 216 8.19 12.91 -1.21
C SER A 216 7.55 11.52 -1.21
N ILE A 217 6.26 11.45 -0.88
CA ILE A 217 5.40 10.27 -1.05
C ILE A 217 4.24 10.62 -1.99
N TYR A 218 4.02 9.77 -2.98
CA TYR A 218 2.92 9.89 -3.93
C TYR A 218 2.58 8.51 -4.49
N PHE A 219 1.42 8.38 -5.14
CA PHE A 219 1.08 7.15 -5.85
C PHE A 219 0.47 7.42 -7.21
N ALA A 220 0.53 6.41 -8.07
CA ALA A 220 -0.24 6.33 -9.30
C ALA A 220 -1.39 5.35 -9.13
N HIS A 221 -2.54 5.67 -9.69
CA HIS A 221 -3.64 4.75 -9.95
C HIS A 221 -3.79 4.64 -11.47
N GLU A 222 -3.63 3.44 -12.01
CA GLU A 222 -3.79 3.16 -13.44
C GLU A 222 -5.09 2.38 -13.66
N PRO A 223 -6.13 3.00 -14.24
CA PRO A 223 -7.29 2.27 -14.72
C PRO A 223 -6.93 1.27 -15.81
N THR A 224 -7.73 0.20 -15.94
CA THR A 224 -7.62 -0.73 -17.07
C THR A 224 -7.81 -0.03 -18.43
N PRO A 225 -7.33 -0.61 -19.55
CA PRO A 225 -7.41 0.02 -20.86
C PRO A 225 -8.84 0.43 -21.25
N GLY A 226 -9.00 1.71 -21.60
CA GLY A 226 -10.30 2.28 -21.99
C GLY A 226 -11.15 2.81 -20.83
N ASN A 227 -10.69 2.68 -19.58
CA ASN A 227 -11.42 3.14 -18.38
C ASN A 227 -10.83 4.43 -17.75
N GLY A 228 -9.89 5.08 -18.44
CA GLY A 228 -9.33 6.37 -18.07
C GLY A 228 -7.81 6.44 -18.23
N ASP A 229 -7.28 7.65 -18.10
CA ASP A 229 -5.84 7.87 -18.04
C ASP A 229 -5.30 7.56 -16.64
N GLU A 230 -3.99 7.29 -16.56
CA GLU A 230 -3.27 7.16 -15.29
C GLU A 230 -3.37 8.44 -14.45
N GLN A 231 -3.68 8.27 -13.17
CA GLN A 231 -3.92 9.35 -12.22
C GLN A 231 -2.80 9.41 -11.18
N TRP A 232 -2.27 10.60 -10.92
CA TRP A 232 -1.18 10.82 -9.97
C TRP A 232 -1.65 11.61 -8.75
N TYR A 233 -1.33 11.10 -7.56
CA TYR A 233 -1.74 11.70 -6.30
C TYR A 233 -0.53 11.97 -5.42
N GLU A 234 -0.20 13.25 -5.24
CA GLU A 234 0.85 13.70 -4.32
C GLU A 234 0.27 13.74 -2.90
N MET A 235 0.90 13.01 -1.97
CA MET A 235 0.46 12.94 -0.57
C MET A 235 1.37 13.81 0.32
N ILE A 236 2.69 13.66 0.17
CA ILE A 236 3.70 14.43 0.89
C ILE A 236 4.71 14.93 -0.13
N GLY A 237 4.90 16.25 -0.23
CA GLY A 237 5.79 16.85 -1.21
C GLY A 237 5.28 16.72 -2.65
N SER A 238 6.20 16.73 -3.62
CA SER A 238 5.86 16.64 -5.05
C SER A 238 6.64 15.54 -5.76
N ARG A 239 6.03 14.94 -6.79
CA ARG A 239 6.64 13.98 -7.71
C ARG A 239 7.51 14.64 -8.77
N SER A 240 7.50 15.97 -8.90
CA SER A 240 8.25 16.72 -9.91
C SER A 240 9.75 16.39 -9.86
N SER A 241 10.40 16.36 -11.03
CA SER A 241 11.86 16.21 -11.17
C SER A 241 12.66 17.44 -10.72
N SER A 242 11.97 18.55 -10.43
CA SER A 242 12.56 19.81 -9.95
C SER A 242 11.89 20.30 -8.66
N ALA A 243 11.23 19.41 -7.92
CA ALA A 243 10.61 19.75 -6.64
C ALA A 243 11.64 20.33 -5.66
N SER A 244 11.27 21.40 -4.97
CA SER A 244 12.04 21.88 -3.81
C SER A 244 12.06 20.84 -2.69
N ASN A 245 12.96 21.00 -1.73
CA ASN A 245 12.99 20.15 -0.53
C ASN A 245 11.62 20.20 0.18
N PRO A 246 10.90 19.06 0.33
CA PRO A 246 9.61 19.06 0.99
C PRO A 246 9.77 19.28 2.50
N GLU A 247 9.23 20.38 3.03
CA GLU A 247 9.35 20.74 4.45
C GLU A 247 8.86 19.62 5.37
N ASP A 248 7.71 19.04 5.04
CA ASP A 248 7.12 17.90 5.74
C ASP A 248 7.45 16.55 5.09
N GLY A 249 8.50 16.48 4.27
CA GLY A 249 8.96 15.22 3.67
C GLY A 249 9.56 14.24 4.67
N ILE A 250 9.90 13.05 4.17
CA ILE A 250 10.43 11.93 4.94
C ILE A 250 11.92 11.73 4.60
N ALA A 251 12.80 11.85 5.59
CA ALA A 251 14.24 11.67 5.40
C ALA A 251 14.59 10.20 5.11
N LEU A 252 15.79 9.95 4.57
CA LEU A 252 16.31 8.59 4.53
C LEU A 252 16.51 8.07 5.97
N ASN A 253 16.24 6.79 6.18
CA ASN A 253 16.26 6.10 7.49
C ASN A 253 15.19 6.58 8.49
N GLU A 254 14.33 7.53 8.13
CA GLU A 254 13.15 7.87 8.93
C GLU A 254 12.09 6.76 8.76
N LYS A 255 11.64 6.18 9.87
CA LYS A 255 10.56 5.19 9.87
C LYS A 255 9.23 5.89 9.65
N PHE A 256 8.43 5.32 8.77
CA PHE A 256 7.03 5.67 8.57
C PHE A 256 6.24 4.41 8.24
N SER A 257 4.92 4.47 8.36
CA SER A 257 4.06 3.38 7.94
C SER A 257 3.14 3.79 6.80
N TYR A 258 2.77 2.85 5.96
CA TYR A 258 1.71 3.04 4.99
C TYR A 258 0.63 1.97 5.16
N ARG A 259 -0.61 2.33 4.84
CA ARG A 259 -1.73 1.42 4.62
C ARG A 259 -2.25 1.60 3.21
N ILE A 260 -2.40 0.49 2.48
CA ILE A 260 -3.10 0.43 1.20
C ILE A 260 -4.32 -0.47 1.43
N ARG A 261 -5.51 0.12 1.39
CA ARG A 261 -6.77 -0.58 1.67
C ARG A 261 -7.75 -0.42 0.50
N THR A 262 -8.35 -1.51 0.06
CA THR A 262 -9.47 -1.51 -0.88
C THR A 262 -10.69 -2.12 -0.20
N VAL A 263 -11.82 -1.39 -0.18
CA VAL A 263 -13.14 -1.89 0.23
C VAL A 263 -14.12 -1.61 -0.90
N GLY A 264 -14.63 -2.66 -1.55
CA GLY A 264 -15.33 -2.52 -2.82
C GLY A 264 -14.46 -1.81 -3.85
N ASP A 265 -14.96 -0.71 -4.40
CA ASP A 265 -14.25 0.11 -5.38
C ASP A 265 -13.43 1.25 -4.76
N VAL A 266 -13.39 1.37 -3.43
CA VAL A 266 -12.74 2.49 -2.75
C VAL A 266 -11.32 2.10 -2.33
N LEU A 267 -10.33 2.75 -2.95
CA LEU A 267 -8.93 2.70 -2.52
C LEU A 267 -8.67 3.81 -1.51
N THR A 268 -8.17 3.45 -0.33
CA THR A 268 -7.70 4.37 0.70
C THR A 268 -6.22 4.12 0.98
N VAL A 269 -5.41 5.16 0.83
CA VAL A 269 -3.98 5.17 1.14
C VAL A 269 -3.75 6.08 2.33
N ILE A 270 -3.04 5.58 3.34
CA ILE A 270 -2.73 6.35 4.55
C ILE A 270 -1.23 6.28 4.81
N ILE A 271 -0.62 7.42 5.13
CA ILE A 271 0.76 7.51 5.63
C ILE A 271 0.74 7.92 7.09
N PHE A 272 1.39 7.12 7.94
CA PHE A 272 1.53 7.34 9.38
C PHE A 272 2.98 7.70 9.70
N ARG A 273 3.18 8.71 10.54
CA ARG A 273 4.50 9.17 10.99
C ARG A 273 4.43 9.50 12.47
N GLU A 274 5.46 9.12 13.21
CA GLU A 274 5.51 9.36 14.65
C GLU A 274 5.34 10.86 14.97
N GLY A 275 4.40 11.17 15.87
CA GLY A 275 4.13 12.55 16.30
C GLY A 275 3.50 13.47 15.24
N LYS A 276 3.02 12.94 14.11
CA LYS A 276 2.36 13.73 13.05
C LYS A 276 0.97 13.19 12.73
N ASP A 277 0.14 14.06 12.17
CA ASP A 277 -1.19 13.68 11.67
C ASP A 277 -1.07 12.72 10.47
N ASN A 278 -2.05 11.84 10.35
CA ASN A 278 -2.16 10.90 9.24
C ASN A 278 -2.39 11.66 7.93
N VAL A 279 -1.66 11.30 6.88
CA VAL A 279 -1.92 11.80 5.53
C VAL A 279 -2.77 10.77 4.79
N VAL A 280 -4.01 11.12 4.49
CA VAL A 280 -5.00 10.21 3.91
C VAL A 280 -5.35 10.64 2.49
N LYS A 281 -5.43 9.68 1.58
CA LYS A 281 -6.00 9.88 0.24
C LYS A 281 -6.93 8.74 -0.12
N THR A 282 -8.13 9.09 -0.54
CA THR A 282 -9.13 8.15 -1.06
C THR A 282 -9.35 8.37 -2.55
N VAL A 283 -9.53 7.27 -3.29
CA VAL A 283 -9.81 7.24 -4.74
C VAL A 283 -10.97 6.28 -4.96
N ASN A 284 -11.99 6.76 -5.67
CA ASN A 284 -13.09 5.93 -6.14
C ASN A 284 -12.69 5.29 -7.48
N MET A 285 -12.58 3.96 -7.52
CA MET A 285 -12.16 3.19 -8.69
C MET A 285 -13.34 2.50 -9.40
N ALA A 286 -14.59 2.89 -9.11
CA ALA A 286 -15.77 2.22 -9.65
C ALA A 286 -15.86 2.25 -11.19
N SER A 287 -15.22 3.25 -11.81
CA SER A 287 -15.13 3.39 -13.26
C SER A 287 -13.78 2.93 -13.83
N SER A 288 -12.90 2.31 -13.04
CA SER A 288 -11.55 1.93 -13.46
C SER A 288 -11.45 0.54 -14.11
N GLY A 289 -12.55 -0.21 -14.12
CA GLY A 289 -12.68 -1.53 -14.77
C GLY A 289 -12.16 -2.71 -13.94
N PHE A 290 -11.73 -2.49 -12.70
CA PHE A 290 -11.22 -3.54 -11.81
C PHE A 290 -12.30 -4.39 -11.13
N ASN A 291 -13.55 -3.93 -11.15
CA ASN A 291 -14.72 -4.67 -10.69
C ASN A 291 -15.39 -5.50 -11.80
N VAL A 292 -14.83 -5.49 -13.02
CA VAL A 292 -15.30 -6.34 -14.13
C VAL A 292 -14.82 -7.78 -13.92
N GLY A 293 -15.66 -8.74 -14.30
CA GLY A 293 -15.37 -10.16 -14.12
C GLY A 293 -14.06 -10.61 -14.79
N GLY A 294 -13.32 -11.48 -14.11
CA GLY A 294 -12.02 -12.02 -14.55
C GLY A 294 -10.80 -11.19 -14.13
N GLN A 295 -11.00 -10.05 -13.48
CA GLN A 295 -9.93 -9.30 -12.83
C GLN A 295 -9.50 -9.99 -11.53
N TYR A 296 -8.20 -10.12 -11.30
CA TYR A 296 -7.65 -10.66 -10.07
C TYR A 296 -6.51 -9.79 -9.57
N MET A 297 -6.40 -9.68 -8.25
CA MET A 297 -5.47 -8.78 -7.58
C MET A 297 -4.48 -9.57 -6.74
N TYR A 298 -3.31 -8.95 -6.53
CA TYR A 298 -2.34 -9.39 -5.55
C TYR A 298 -1.51 -8.18 -5.08
N PHE A 299 -1.14 -8.18 -3.81
CA PHE A 299 -0.23 -7.19 -3.28
C PHE A 299 1.22 -7.44 -3.72
N LYS A 300 2.01 -6.36 -3.72
CA LYS A 300 3.48 -6.39 -3.85
C LYS A 300 4.10 -5.42 -2.85
N ALA A 301 5.24 -5.78 -2.28
CA ALA A 301 5.98 -4.95 -1.33
C ALA A 301 7.49 -5.21 -1.41
N GLY A 302 8.31 -4.19 -1.21
CA GLY A 302 9.77 -4.28 -1.28
C GLY A 302 10.36 -3.01 -1.89
N VAL A 303 11.32 -3.17 -2.81
CA VAL A 303 11.82 -2.05 -3.63
C VAL A 303 11.78 -2.38 -5.11
N TYR A 304 11.00 -1.62 -5.87
CA TYR A 304 10.97 -1.66 -7.32
C TYR A 304 11.60 -0.38 -7.88
N ASN A 305 12.79 -0.51 -8.46
CA ASN A 305 13.69 0.61 -8.77
C ASN A 305 13.25 1.34 -10.05
N GLN A 306 12.73 2.56 -9.92
CA GLN A 306 12.14 3.31 -11.04
C GLN A 306 13.16 4.16 -11.79
N ASN A 307 14.41 3.70 -11.80
CA ASN A 307 15.53 4.29 -12.49
C ASN A 307 16.32 3.21 -13.25
N ASN A 308 16.38 3.38 -14.57
CA ASN A 308 17.12 2.53 -15.49
C ASN A 308 18.10 3.33 -16.37
N SER A 309 18.39 4.56 -15.98
CA SER A 309 19.32 5.47 -16.67
C SER A 309 20.50 5.90 -15.80
N GLY A 310 20.47 5.53 -14.51
CA GLY A 310 21.58 5.74 -13.58
C GLY A 310 22.74 4.77 -13.82
N ASN A 311 23.80 4.95 -13.03
CA ASN A 311 24.92 4.01 -12.99
C ASN A 311 24.42 2.64 -12.53
N GLY A 312 24.92 1.57 -13.15
CA GLY A 312 24.42 0.21 -12.91
C GLY A 312 24.50 -0.28 -11.46
N ASP A 313 25.50 0.20 -10.71
CA ASP A 313 25.74 -0.13 -9.30
C ASP A 313 25.06 0.83 -8.32
N ASP A 314 24.50 1.95 -8.78
CA ASP A 314 23.59 2.78 -7.99
C ASP A 314 22.33 1.99 -7.66
N TYR A 315 21.65 2.30 -6.56
CA TYR A 315 20.63 1.40 -6.03
C TYR A 315 19.54 2.10 -5.21
N VAL A 316 18.47 1.37 -4.97
CA VAL A 316 17.45 1.71 -3.98
C VAL A 316 17.52 0.68 -2.84
N GLN A 317 17.26 1.12 -1.62
CA GLN A 317 17.21 0.24 -0.45
C GLN A 317 16.12 0.71 0.51
N ALA A 318 15.35 -0.24 1.03
CA ALA A 318 14.43 0.00 2.13
C ALA A 318 14.48 -1.17 3.13
N THR A 319 14.25 -0.85 4.39
CA THR A 319 14.16 -1.80 5.50
C THR A 319 12.74 -1.81 6.02
N PHE A 320 12.10 -2.98 6.00
CA PHE A 320 10.76 -3.21 6.53
C PHE A 320 10.85 -3.70 7.97
N TYR A 321 10.02 -3.14 8.83
CA TYR A 321 9.91 -3.46 10.26
C TYR A 321 8.56 -4.10 10.61
N ALA A 322 7.58 -3.93 9.74
CA ALA A 322 6.30 -4.62 9.77
C ALA A 322 5.84 -4.80 8.31
N LEU A 323 5.20 -5.93 8.03
CA LEU A 323 4.51 -6.19 6.77
C LEU A 323 3.41 -7.21 7.05
N ASP A 324 2.17 -6.75 6.97
CA ASP A 324 0.99 -7.57 7.14
C ASP A 324 0.00 -7.31 6.01
N LYS A 325 -0.86 -8.30 5.77
CA LYS A 325 -1.97 -8.16 4.84
C LYS A 325 -3.17 -8.97 5.31
N SER A 326 -4.34 -8.54 4.92
CA SER A 326 -5.60 -9.22 5.21
C SER A 326 -6.60 -9.06 4.06
N HIS A 327 -7.54 -9.99 4.00
CA HIS A 327 -8.64 -10.02 3.04
C HIS A 327 -9.93 -10.39 3.75
N THR A 328 -11.05 -9.91 3.26
CA THR A 328 -12.34 -10.46 3.64
C THR A 328 -12.51 -11.82 2.99
N THR A 329 -12.92 -12.82 3.76
CA THR A 329 -13.19 -14.18 3.28
C THR A 329 -14.69 -14.45 3.27
N ASN A 330 -15.13 -15.28 2.33
CA ASN A 330 -16.48 -15.86 2.39
C ASN A 330 -16.57 -16.92 3.51
#